data_AF-A0AAJ2NSM4-F1
#
_entry.id   AF-A0AAJ2NSM4-F1
#
_cell.length_a   1.000
_cell.length_b   1.000
_cell.length_c   1.000
_cell.angle_alpha   90.00
_cell.angle_beta   90.00
_cell.angle_gamma   90.00
#
_symmetry.space_group_name_H-M   'P 1'
#
loop_
_entity.id
_entity.type
_entity.pdbx_description
1 polymer ?
#
loop_
_entity_poly.entity_id
_entity_poly.type
_entity_poly.pdbx_seq_one_letter_code
_entity_poly.pdbx_strand_id
1 'polypeptide(L)'
;NRMRFLKEIIVGIREKCGEDYPITVRLSVDEFIDGGIDLESGKDICRYLEKLGVDGLHISCGTYDSMDKMIESPLFEQGWRVYLAEEIKK
;
A
#
# COMPACT_ATOMS: atom_id res chain seq x y z
N ASN A 1 15.22 -7.15 -3.19
CA ASN A 1 15.57 -5.80 -3.71
C ASN A 1 14.35 -4.99 -4.20
N ARG A 2 13.09 -5.39 -3.93
CA ARG A 2 11.90 -4.74 -4.51
C ARG A 2 11.69 -3.29 -4.05
N MET A 3 12.04 -2.98 -2.81
CA MET A 3 11.79 -1.66 -2.20
C MET A 3 12.77 -0.54 -2.63
N ARG A 4 13.87 -0.87 -3.32
CA ARG A 4 14.91 0.10 -3.66
C ARG A 4 14.35 1.27 -4.47
N PHE A 5 13.58 0.96 -5.51
CA PHE A 5 13.02 1.96 -6.41
C PHE A 5 12.11 2.94 -5.66
N LEU A 6 11.19 2.41 -4.85
CA LEU A 6 10.27 3.23 -4.07
C LEU A 6 10.99 4.08 -3.01
N LYS A 7 12.02 3.51 -2.35
CA LYS A 7 12.88 4.25 -1.42
C LYS A 7 13.54 5.45 -2.09
N GLU A 8 14.18 5.24 -3.23
CA GLU A 8 14.91 6.29 -3.96
C GLU A 8 13.98 7.44 -4.38
N ILE A 9 12.73 7.12 -4.76
CA ILE A 9 11.70 8.14 -5.03
C ILE A 9 11.37 8.96 -3.78
N ILE A 10 11.08 8.30 -2.65
CA ILE A 10 10.72 8.99 -1.40
C ILE A 10 11.85 9.88 -0.91
N VAL A 11 13.09 9.37 -0.91
CA VAL A 11 14.28 10.14 -0.53
C VAL A 11 14.49 11.31 -1.48
N GLY A 12 14.38 11.10 -2.80
CA GLY A 12 14.53 12.17 -3.78
C GLY A 12 13.48 13.28 -3.64
N ILE A 13 12.22 12.94 -3.31
CA ILE A 13 11.18 13.93 -3.03
C ILE A 13 11.54 14.73 -1.77
N ARG A 14 11.96 14.05 -0.70
CA ARG A 14 12.39 14.73 0.55
C ARG A 14 13.55 15.69 0.33
N GLU A 15 14.58 15.26 -0.41
CA GLU A 15 15.74 16.10 -0.73
C GLU A 15 15.37 17.36 -1.54
N LYS A 16 14.33 17.29 -2.39
CA LYS A 16 13.94 18.41 -3.26
C LYS A 16 12.89 19.34 -2.64
N CYS A 17 12.01 18.81 -1.82
CA CYS A 17 10.85 19.54 -1.30
C CYS A 17 10.97 19.89 0.19
N GLY A 18 11.92 19.29 0.92
CA GLY A 18 12.09 19.47 2.36
C GLY A 18 11.17 18.59 3.20
N GLU A 19 11.32 18.65 4.53
CA GLU A 19 10.59 17.81 5.50
C GLU A 19 9.10 18.20 5.63
N ASP A 20 8.74 19.46 5.38
CA ASP A 20 7.36 19.93 5.54
C ASP A 20 6.42 19.54 4.39
N TYR A 21 6.94 18.98 3.29
CA TYR A 21 6.14 18.58 2.14
C TYR A 21 5.49 17.19 2.37
N PRO A 22 4.16 17.05 2.45
CA PRO A 22 3.56 15.75 2.79
C PRO A 22 3.73 14.72 1.65
N ILE A 23 4.14 13.51 1.99
CA ILE A 23 4.28 12.36 1.10
C ILE A 23 3.33 11.26 1.56
N THR A 24 2.40 10.89 0.69
CA THR A 24 1.55 9.70 0.89
C THR A 24 1.88 8.64 -0.15
N VAL A 25 1.78 7.36 0.24
CA VAL A 25 2.01 6.22 -0.67
C VAL A 25 0.73 5.41 -0.78
N ARG A 26 0.23 5.25 -2.01
CA ARG A 26 -0.89 4.37 -2.32
C ARG A 26 -0.39 3.03 -2.84
N LEU A 27 -0.87 1.94 -2.26
CA LEU A 27 -0.42 0.59 -2.59
C LEU A 27 -1.52 -0.45 -2.39
N SER A 28 -1.46 -1.52 -3.18
CA SER A 28 -2.18 -2.76 -2.90
C SER A 28 -1.42 -3.54 -1.84
N VAL A 29 -2.06 -3.81 -0.70
CA VAL A 29 -1.46 -4.61 0.39
C VAL A 29 -1.82 -6.08 0.31
N ASP A 30 -2.79 -6.42 -0.54
CA ASP A 30 -3.13 -7.79 -0.91
C ASP A 30 -3.57 -7.78 -2.38
N GLU A 31 -2.94 -8.60 -3.21
CA GLU A 31 -3.21 -8.75 -4.64
C GLU A 31 -4.14 -9.93 -4.93
N PHE A 32 -4.47 -10.76 -3.95
CA PHE A 32 -5.39 -11.90 -4.08
C PHE A 32 -5.06 -12.90 -5.20
N ILE A 33 -3.77 -13.03 -5.53
CA ILE A 33 -3.26 -13.99 -6.51
C ILE A 33 -2.05 -14.74 -5.94
N ASP A 34 -1.84 -15.97 -6.39
CA ASP A 34 -0.65 -16.72 -6.01
C ASP A 34 0.61 -16.06 -6.57
N GLY A 35 1.65 -15.97 -5.73
CA GLY A 35 2.89 -15.24 -6.04
C GLY A 35 2.78 -13.71 -6.05
N GLY A 36 1.59 -13.14 -5.75
CA GLY A 36 1.40 -11.71 -5.57
C GLY A 36 1.88 -11.21 -4.21
N ILE A 37 1.59 -9.93 -3.92
CA ILE A 37 1.68 -9.38 -2.57
C ILE A 37 0.52 -9.94 -1.74
N ASP A 38 0.83 -10.63 -0.67
CA ASP A 38 -0.14 -10.99 0.37
C ASP A 38 -0.14 -9.97 1.51
N LEU A 39 -1.14 -10.05 2.39
CA LEU A 39 -1.31 -9.10 3.49
C LEU A 39 -0.09 -9.01 4.42
N GLU A 40 0.60 -10.11 4.69
CA GLU A 40 1.78 -10.11 5.55
C GLU A 40 2.97 -9.40 4.89
N SER A 41 3.21 -9.66 3.60
CA SER A 41 4.19 -8.90 2.81
C SER A 41 3.79 -7.42 2.70
N GLY A 42 2.49 -7.13 2.57
CA GLY A 42 1.93 -5.78 2.59
C GLY A 42 2.25 -5.05 3.90
N LYS A 43 2.08 -5.70 5.05
CA LYS A 43 2.47 -5.17 6.37
C LYS A 43 3.96 -4.82 6.42
N ASP A 44 4.83 -5.69 5.93
CA ASP A 44 6.27 -5.44 5.92
C ASP A 44 6.65 -4.25 5.01
N ILE A 45 5.98 -4.11 3.87
CA ILE A 45 6.11 -2.95 2.98
C ILE A 45 5.67 -1.68 3.71
N CYS A 46 4.50 -1.68 4.35
CA CYS A 46 3.97 -0.53 5.08
C CYS A 46 4.87 -0.10 6.24
N ARG A 47 5.35 -1.04 7.06
CA ARG A 47 6.33 -0.76 8.14
C ARG A 47 7.64 -0.19 7.61
N TYR A 48 8.07 -0.66 6.44
CA TYR A 48 9.26 -0.10 5.80
C TYR A 48 9.04 1.36 5.35
N LEU A 49 7.89 1.66 4.78
CA LEU A 49 7.53 3.02 4.36
C LEU A 49 7.35 3.97 5.54
N GLU A 50 6.75 3.51 6.64
CA GLU A 50 6.67 4.26 7.89
C GLU A 50 8.06 4.63 8.41
N LYS A 51 9.01 3.67 8.41
CA LYS A 51 10.41 3.94 8.77
C LYS A 51 11.12 4.93 7.83
N LEU A 52 10.64 5.08 6.60
CA LEU A 52 11.15 6.10 5.66
C LEU A 52 10.55 7.49 5.92
N GLY A 53 9.57 7.62 6.81
CA GLY A 53 8.97 8.91 7.16
C GLY A 53 7.93 9.39 6.14
N VAL A 54 7.17 8.46 5.52
CA VAL A 54 5.98 8.86 4.75
C VAL A 54 4.87 9.31 5.71
N ASP A 55 4.13 10.34 5.34
CA ASP A 55 3.10 10.96 6.18
C ASP A 55 1.75 10.23 6.13
N GLY A 56 1.58 9.32 5.19
CA GLY A 56 0.36 8.53 5.10
C GLY A 56 0.45 7.36 4.15
N LEU A 57 -0.34 6.33 4.46
CA LEU A 57 -0.51 5.14 3.65
C LEU A 57 -1.96 5.07 3.16
N HIS A 58 -2.14 4.99 1.85
CA HIS A 58 -3.43 4.79 1.22
C HIS A 58 -3.56 3.33 0.79
N ILE A 59 -4.34 2.58 1.59
CA ILE A 59 -4.48 1.14 1.45
C ILE A 59 -5.52 0.81 0.38
N SER A 60 -5.10 0.03 -0.61
CA SER A 60 -5.91 -0.54 -1.67
C SER A 60 -5.65 -2.04 -1.74
N CYS A 61 -6.28 -2.71 -2.71
CA CYS A 61 -6.04 -4.12 -2.97
C CYS A 61 -6.32 -4.49 -4.43
N GLY A 62 -5.94 -5.71 -4.78
CA GLY A 62 -6.16 -6.31 -6.09
C GLY A 62 -5.18 -5.85 -7.17
N THR A 63 -5.24 -6.57 -8.28
CA THR A 63 -4.53 -6.34 -9.54
C THR A 63 -5.46 -6.72 -10.70
N TYR A 64 -5.01 -6.59 -11.95
CA TYR A 64 -5.81 -6.97 -13.12
C TYR A 64 -6.21 -8.46 -13.12
N ASP A 65 -5.35 -9.32 -12.55
CA ASP A 65 -5.63 -10.75 -12.40
C ASP A 65 -6.61 -11.06 -11.25
N SER A 66 -6.93 -10.08 -10.40
CA SER A 66 -7.94 -10.14 -9.34
C SER A 66 -8.93 -8.96 -9.47
N MET A 67 -9.41 -8.73 -10.69
CA MET A 67 -10.22 -7.57 -11.05
C MET A 67 -11.49 -7.44 -10.21
N ASP A 68 -12.10 -8.55 -9.77
CA ASP A 68 -13.27 -8.56 -8.89
C ASP A 68 -13.00 -7.98 -7.49
N LYS A 69 -11.72 -7.87 -7.10
CA LYS A 69 -11.26 -7.24 -5.85
C LYS A 69 -10.92 -5.76 -6.03
N MET A 70 -10.59 -5.33 -7.24
CA MET A 70 -10.38 -3.92 -7.59
C MET A 70 -11.68 -3.19 -7.89
N ILE A 71 -12.57 -3.87 -8.62
CA ILE A 71 -13.86 -3.39 -9.07
C ILE A 71 -14.89 -4.39 -8.57
N GLU A 72 -15.22 -4.25 -7.29
CA GLU A 72 -16.17 -5.13 -6.64
C GLU A 72 -17.57 -5.01 -7.25
N SER A 73 -18.24 -6.15 -7.42
CA SER A 73 -19.66 -6.15 -7.78
C SER A 73 -20.51 -5.77 -6.55
N PRO A 74 -21.79 -5.39 -6.75
CA PRO A 74 -22.71 -5.14 -5.64
C PRO A 74 -22.97 -6.34 -4.71
N LEU A 75 -22.43 -7.53 -5.03
CA LEU A 75 -22.52 -8.73 -4.18
C LEU A 75 -21.57 -8.68 -2.98
N PHE A 76 -20.56 -7.82 -3.01
CA PHE A 76 -19.67 -7.63 -1.87
C PHE A 76 -20.36 -6.77 -0.81
N GLU A 77 -20.16 -7.13 0.45
CA GLU A 77 -20.65 -6.31 1.56
C GLU A 77 -19.98 -4.93 1.54
N GLN A 78 -20.73 -3.90 1.92
CA GLN A 78 -20.19 -2.57 2.06
C GLN A 78 -19.03 -2.57 3.06
N GLY A 79 -17.86 -2.08 2.63
CA GLY A 79 -16.68 -2.02 3.49
C GLY A 79 -15.94 -3.35 3.65
N TRP A 80 -16.20 -4.36 2.80
CA TRP A 80 -15.54 -5.68 2.90
C TRP A 80 -14.00 -5.64 2.95
N ARG A 81 -13.36 -4.58 2.42
CA ARG A 81 -11.89 -4.39 2.43
C ARG A 81 -11.35 -3.57 3.60
N VAL A 82 -12.20 -3.11 4.53
CA VAL A 82 -11.79 -2.27 5.67
C VAL A 82 -10.75 -2.97 6.54
N TYR A 83 -10.86 -4.30 6.68
CA TYR A 83 -9.90 -5.10 7.45
C TYR A 83 -8.46 -4.92 6.96
N LEU A 84 -8.23 -4.66 5.67
CA LEU A 84 -6.88 -4.44 5.15
C LEU A 84 -6.25 -3.22 5.79
N ALA A 85 -6.96 -2.09 5.81
CA ALA A 85 -6.47 -0.88 6.45
C ALA A 85 -6.39 -1.03 7.99
N GLU A 86 -7.32 -1.77 8.60
CA GLU A 86 -7.29 -2.09 10.02
C GLU A 86 -6.04 -2.88 10.41
N GLU A 87 -5.69 -3.89 9.62
CA GLU A 87 -4.50 -4.74 9.82
C GLU A 87 -3.20 -3.99 9.62
N ILE A 88 -3.15 -3.02 8.69
CA ILE A 88 -1.97 -2.16 8.50
C ILE A 88 -1.79 -1.15 9.65
N LYS A 89 -2.88 -0.75 10.31
CA LYS A 89 -2.84 0.20 11.42
C LYS A 89 -2.33 -0.41 12.74
N LYS A 90 -2.23 -1.74 12.81
CA LYS A 90 -1.72 -2.48 13.99
C LYS A 90 -0.19 -2.49 14.04
#